data_AF-A0A0L6JSS8-F1
#
_entry.id   AF-A0A0L6JSS8-F1
#
_cell.length_a   1.000
_cell.length_b   1.000
_cell.length_c   1.000
_cell.angle_alpha   90.00
_cell.angle_beta   90.00
_cell.angle_gamma   90.00
#
_symmetry.space_group_name_H-M   'P 1'
#
loop_
_entity.id
_entity.type
_entity.pdbx_description
1 polymer ?
#
loop_
_entity_poly.entity_id
_entity_poly.type
_entity_poly.pdbx_seq_one_letter_code
_entity_poly.pdbx_strand_id
1 'polypeptide(L)'
;MNVVQVLSGPVIGAVIGYFTNYIAVKMLFRPLNPVKVGNFTLPFTPGVIPRRKKELAGALGTTISNMLITQEDLKNALLSDGMKQSITNGIVEYVKNKTDAAMTIKDTLNCYVNEKDYEIIKVHLQELLSERMAAGLSGIDLGAIITSEAGAAVKGKLQGTMFAMMINDSLIASLAQPIGEKVKEYIQNHGVEIIQPVIGQEIENLENETVNSILNNISFNENKIKEFVGRIYTECIDRSSDAIIKQIDIVGIVRNKIQDMDVIELEKLVLSVMKNELDSVINLGAGLGFIIGLLNLIF
;
A
#
# COMPACT_ATOMS: atom_id res chain seq x y z
N MET A 1 -61.32 44.20 32.60
CA MET A 1 -60.43 43.04 32.77
C MET A 1 -59.03 43.54 33.00
N ASN A 2 -58.37 43.13 34.09
CA ASN A 2 -56.97 43.51 34.30
C ASN A 2 -56.14 42.89 33.17
N VAL A 3 -55.28 43.68 32.52
CA VAL A 3 -54.37 43.23 31.45
C VAL A 3 -53.60 41.97 31.86
N VAL A 4 -53.30 41.86 33.16
CA VAL A 4 -52.69 40.69 33.80
C VAL A 4 -53.51 39.40 33.66
N GLN A 5 -54.84 39.46 33.77
CA GLN A 5 -55.73 38.29 33.65
C GLN A 5 -55.91 37.81 32.21
N VAL A 6 -55.76 38.72 31.24
CA VAL A 6 -55.87 38.39 29.80
C VAL A 6 -54.57 37.76 29.30
N LEU A 7 -53.41 38.29 29.72
CA LEU A 7 -52.11 37.76 29.31
C LEU A 7 -51.69 36.48 30.04
N SER A 8 -52.27 36.17 31.21
CA SER A 8 -51.88 34.98 31.98
C SER A 8 -52.13 33.67 31.22
N GLY A 9 -53.22 33.54 30.47
CA GLY A 9 -53.55 32.32 29.71
C GLY A 9 -52.50 31.97 28.64
N PRO A 10 -52.23 32.86 27.68
CA PRO A 10 -51.20 32.67 26.65
C PRO A 10 -49.80 32.43 27.23
N VAL A 11 -49.42 33.17 28.28
CA VAL A 11 -48.09 33.02 28.91
C VAL A 11 -47.96 31.67 29.59
N ILE A 12 -48.97 31.24 30.35
CA ILE A 12 -48.97 29.92 31.01
C ILE A 12 -48.95 28.81 29.94
N GLY A 13 -49.76 28.94 28.88
CA GLY A 13 -49.76 28.01 27.76
C GLY A 13 -48.39 27.89 27.09
N ALA A 14 -47.72 29.01 26.84
CA ALA A 14 -46.37 29.05 26.27
C ALA A 14 -45.33 28.37 27.19
N VAL A 15 -45.39 28.65 28.50
CA VAL A 15 -44.47 28.05 29.48
C VAL A 15 -44.67 26.54 29.58
N ILE A 16 -45.92 26.06 29.63
CA ILE A 16 -46.23 24.63 29.64
C ILE A 16 -45.77 23.97 28.34
N GLY A 17 -46.04 24.59 27.19
CA GLY A 17 -45.60 24.09 25.88
C GLY A 17 -44.09 23.97 25.76
N TYR A 18 -43.36 25.00 26.20
CA TYR A 18 -41.90 25.00 26.27
C TYR A 18 -41.39 23.87 27.18
N PHE A 19 -41.89 23.80 28.42
CA PHE A 19 -41.40 22.88 29.44
C PHE A 19 -41.68 21.41 29.08
N THR A 20 -42.90 21.10 28.62
CA THR A 20 -43.27 19.74 28.22
C THR A 20 -42.44 19.28 27.03
N ASN A 21 -42.21 20.14 26.03
CA ASN A 21 -41.41 19.75 24.87
C ASN A 21 -39.91 19.65 25.21
N TYR A 22 -39.40 20.51 26.09
CA TYR A 22 -38.05 20.38 26.64
C TYR A 22 -37.85 19.02 27.33
N ILE A 23 -38.83 18.58 28.14
CA ILE A 23 -38.78 17.26 28.78
C ILE A 23 -38.82 16.14 27.74
N ALA A 24 -39.69 16.23 26.73
CA ALA A 24 -39.80 15.23 25.68
C ALA A 24 -38.50 15.04 24.91
N VAL A 25 -37.85 16.14 24.52
CA VAL A 25 -36.52 16.12 23.88
C VAL A 25 -35.49 15.48 24.81
N LYS A 26 -35.48 15.85 26.09
CA LYS A 26 -34.55 15.28 27.09
C LYS A 26 -34.78 13.78 27.31
N MET A 27 -36.03 13.31 27.18
CA MET A 27 -36.41 11.89 27.31
C MET A 27 -35.93 11.03 26.13
N LEU A 28 -35.61 11.62 24.97
CA LEU A 28 -35.01 10.88 23.86
C LEU A 28 -33.60 10.36 24.21
N PHE A 29 -32.87 11.11 25.04
CA PHE A 29 -31.49 10.82 25.41
C PHE A 29 -31.35 10.17 26.80
N ARG A 30 -32.19 10.56 27.77
CA ARG A 30 -32.14 10.05 29.15
C ARG A 30 -33.49 9.45 29.57
N PRO A 31 -33.53 8.41 30.42
CA PRO A 31 -32.42 7.78 31.14
C PRO A 31 -31.62 6.79 30.28
N LEU A 32 -30.32 6.63 30.60
CA LEU A 32 -29.41 5.77 29.83
C LEU A 32 -29.71 4.27 30.03
N ASN A 33 -30.24 3.92 31.20
CA ASN A 33 -30.59 2.55 31.58
C ASN A 33 -32.10 2.44 31.81
N PRO A 34 -32.70 1.24 31.60
CA PRO A 34 -34.10 1.01 31.92
C PRO A 34 -34.35 1.23 33.41
N VAL A 35 -35.37 2.01 33.74
CA VAL A 35 -35.76 2.26 35.14
C VAL A 35 -36.88 1.29 35.49
N LYS A 36 -36.66 0.49 36.53
CA LYS A 36 -37.63 -0.49 37.05
C LYS A 36 -38.29 0.06 38.32
N VAL A 37 -39.62 -0.03 38.38
CA VAL A 37 -40.40 0.25 39.57
C VAL A 37 -41.19 -1.02 39.92
N GLY A 38 -40.76 -1.72 40.98
CA GLY A 38 -41.26 -3.06 41.29
C GLY A 38 -40.99 -4.04 40.15
N ASN A 39 -42.02 -4.75 39.68
CA ASN A 39 -41.95 -5.69 38.55
C ASN A 39 -42.16 -5.03 37.18
N PHE A 40 -42.36 -3.70 37.10
CA PHE A 40 -42.67 -2.99 35.87
C PHE A 40 -41.51 -2.07 35.42
N THR A 41 -41.18 -2.10 34.13
CA THR A 41 -40.24 -1.16 33.50
C THR A 41 -40.99 0.07 33.02
N LEU A 42 -40.55 1.27 33.41
CA LEU A 42 -41.19 2.51 32.97
C LEU A 42 -41.18 2.64 31.44
N PRO A 43 -42.31 3.02 30.81
CA PRO A 43 -42.33 3.34 29.39
C PRO A 43 -41.36 4.49 29.12
N PHE A 44 -40.75 4.49 27.92
CA PHE A 44 -39.74 5.47 27.52
C PHE A 44 -38.43 5.43 28.34
N THR A 45 -38.15 4.32 29.04
CA THR A 45 -36.84 4.06 29.67
C THR A 45 -36.26 2.72 29.18
N PRO A 46 -35.02 2.68 28.64
CA PRO A 46 -34.12 3.80 28.40
C PRO A 46 -34.64 4.73 27.28
N GLY A 47 -34.03 5.90 27.16
CA GLY A 47 -34.32 6.85 26.09
C GLY A 47 -34.20 6.20 24.69
N VAL A 48 -34.89 6.78 23.71
CA VAL A 48 -35.03 6.21 22.36
C VAL A 48 -33.67 6.04 21.65
N ILE A 49 -32.78 7.02 21.77
CA ILE A 49 -31.45 7.00 21.13
C ILE A 49 -30.55 5.92 21.74
N PRO A 50 -30.36 5.83 23.08
CA PRO A 50 -29.67 4.71 23.71
C PRO A 50 -30.22 3.34 23.28
N ARG A 51 -31.56 3.21 23.23
CA ARG A 51 -32.23 1.95 22.89
C ARG A 51 -31.96 1.50 21.46
N ARG A 52 -31.88 2.44 20.51
CA ARG A 52 -31.69 2.16 19.07
C ARG A 52 -30.23 2.26 18.61
N LYS A 53 -29.27 2.39 19.52
CA LYS A 53 -27.84 2.48 19.20
C LYS A 53 -27.35 1.44 18.19
N LYS A 54 -27.74 0.16 18.35
CA LYS A 54 -27.32 -0.92 17.43
C LYS A 54 -27.86 -0.73 16.01
N GLU A 55 -29.10 -0.27 15.88
CA GLU A 55 -29.74 0.01 14.59
C GLU A 55 -29.09 1.22 13.93
N LEU A 56 -28.84 2.29 14.70
CA LEU A 56 -28.13 3.48 14.23
C LEU A 56 -26.71 3.14 13.76
N ALA A 57 -25.97 2.31 14.51
CA ALA A 57 -24.64 1.85 14.12
C ALA A 57 -24.65 1.08 12.79
N GLY A 58 -25.64 0.20 12.59
CA GLY A 58 -25.82 -0.53 11.35
C GLY A 58 -26.13 0.40 10.18
N ALA A 59 -27.13 1.27 10.34
CA ALA A 59 -27.59 2.17 9.30
C ALA A 59 -26.54 3.23 8.90
N LEU A 60 -25.84 3.80 9.88
CA LEU A 60 -24.74 4.75 9.64
C LEU A 60 -23.57 4.04 8.97
N GLY A 61 -23.19 2.85 9.43
CA GLY A 61 -22.11 2.06 8.85
C GLY A 61 -22.35 1.71 7.38
N THR A 62 -23.55 1.23 7.03
CA THR A 62 -23.91 0.91 5.65
C THR A 62 -23.99 2.16 4.77
N THR A 63 -24.54 3.27 5.29
CA THR A 63 -24.68 4.52 4.53
C THR A 63 -23.32 5.15 4.26
N ILE A 64 -22.46 5.26 5.28
CA ILE A 64 -21.10 5.81 5.17
C ILE A 64 -20.26 4.95 4.22
N SER A 65 -20.30 3.62 4.34
CA SER A 65 -19.52 2.75 3.46
C SER A 65 -19.96 2.84 2.00
N ASN A 66 -21.27 2.90 1.73
CA ASN A 66 -21.77 2.92 0.36
C ASN A 66 -21.67 4.31 -0.29
N MET A 67 -21.67 5.40 0.50
CA MET A 67 -21.63 6.77 -0.02
C MET A 67 -20.25 7.42 0.00
N LEU A 68 -19.33 7.03 0.90
CA LEU A 68 -18.10 7.78 1.14
C LEU A 68 -16.82 7.04 0.74
N ILE A 69 -16.84 5.70 0.62
CA ILE A 69 -15.64 4.94 0.32
C ILE A 69 -15.96 3.83 -0.69
N THR A 70 -15.90 4.18 -1.98
CA THR A 70 -15.94 3.17 -3.05
C THR A 70 -14.57 2.49 -3.20
N GLN A 71 -14.55 1.32 -3.85
CA GLN A 71 -13.29 0.64 -4.17
C GLN A 71 -12.40 1.52 -5.06
N GLU A 72 -13.00 2.28 -5.96
CA GLU A 72 -12.31 3.20 -6.85
C GLU A 72 -11.68 4.36 -6.09
N ASP A 73 -12.40 4.95 -5.13
CA ASP A 73 -11.86 6.03 -4.29
C ASP A 73 -10.67 5.56 -3.45
N LEU A 74 -10.72 4.35 -2.88
CA LEU A 74 -9.61 3.76 -2.14
C LEU A 74 -8.40 3.49 -3.04
N LYS A 75 -8.63 2.93 -4.22
CA LYS A 75 -7.57 2.68 -5.19
C LYS A 75 -6.90 3.99 -5.60
N ASN A 76 -7.69 5.03 -5.90
CA ASN A 76 -7.19 6.35 -6.25
C ASN A 76 -6.44 7.01 -5.09
N ALA A 77 -6.90 6.83 -3.85
CA ALA A 77 -6.19 7.30 -2.67
C ALA A 77 -4.82 6.62 -2.50
N LEU A 78 -4.71 5.31 -2.74
CA LEU A 78 -3.44 4.57 -2.72
C LEU A 78 -2.52 4.99 -3.88
N LEU A 79 -3.09 5.23 -5.07
CA LEU A 79 -2.35 5.68 -6.24
C LEU A 79 -2.08 7.18 -6.27
N SER A 80 -2.47 7.92 -5.23
CA SER A 80 -2.24 9.36 -5.15
C SER A 80 -0.75 9.68 -5.16
N ASP A 81 -0.40 10.83 -5.74
CA ASP A 81 1.00 11.25 -5.84
C ASP A 81 1.64 11.43 -4.46
N GLY A 82 0.87 11.88 -3.47
CA GLY A 82 1.32 11.98 -2.08
C GLY A 82 1.69 10.62 -1.49
N MET A 83 0.82 9.61 -1.64
CA MET A 83 1.11 8.26 -1.15
C MET A 83 2.31 7.64 -1.86
N LYS A 84 2.37 7.76 -3.19
CA LYS A 84 3.51 7.32 -4.00
C LYS A 84 4.81 7.92 -3.52
N GLN A 85 4.86 9.24 -3.34
CA GLN A 85 6.06 9.95 -2.87
C GLN A 85 6.45 9.52 -1.46
N SER A 86 5.51 9.41 -0.53
CA SER A 86 5.78 8.97 0.84
C SER A 86 6.39 7.55 0.89
N ILE A 87 5.79 6.60 0.16
CA ILE A 87 6.31 5.22 0.09
C ILE A 87 7.68 5.19 -0.58
N THR A 88 7.82 5.89 -1.71
CA THR A 88 9.06 5.91 -2.48
C THR A 88 10.20 6.52 -1.65
N ASN A 89 9.97 7.66 -1.00
CA ASN A 89 10.96 8.30 -0.14
C ASN A 89 11.29 7.42 1.08
N GLY A 90 10.29 6.81 1.72
CA GLY A 90 10.51 5.91 2.85
C GLY A 90 11.35 4.68 2.49
N ILE A 91 11.14 4.10 1.32
CA ILE A 91 11.96 2.99 0.81
C ILE A 91 13.39 3.47 0.52
N VAL A 92 13.55 4.61 -0.16
CA VAL A 92 14.87 5.17 -0.46
C VAL A 92 15.65 5.48 0.83
N GLU A 93 14.99 6.08 1.81
CA GLU A 93 15.60 6.40 3.10
C GLU A 93 15.93 5.13 3.90
N TYR A 94 15.06 4.13 3.89
CA TYR A 94 15.34 2.82 4.49
C TYR A 94 16.57 2.16 3.87
N VAL A 95 16.67 2.18 2.53
CA VAL A 95 17.83 1.66 1.81
C VAL A 95 19.08 2.45 2.20
N LYS A 96 19.05 3.79 2.20
CA LYS A 96 20.20 4.62 2.60
C LYS A 96 20.66 4.35 4.03
N ASN A 97 19.74 4.37 5.00
CA ASN A 97 20.06 4.17 6.41
C ASN A 97 20.64 2.78 6.71
N LYS A 98 20.23 1.76 5.94
CA LYS A 98 20.82 0.42 6.03
C LYS A 98 22.11 0.25 5.22
N THR A 99 22.31 1.08 4.19
CA THR A 99 23.52 1.09 3.35
C THR A 99 24.71 1.76 4.04
N ASP A 100 24.47 2.69 4.97
CA ASP A 100 25.52 3.30 5.81
C ASP A 100 26.12 2.30 6.83
N ALA A 101 25.38 1.26 7.19
CA ALA A 101 25.96 0.11 7.87
C ALA A 101 26.73 -0.72 6.83
N ALA A 102 27.95 -1.15 7.16
CA ALA A 102 28.82 -1.94 6.28
C ALA A 102 28.31 -3.39 6.01
N MET A 103 27.00 -3.55 5.80
CA MET A 103 26.36 -4.83 5.49
C MET A 103 26.69 -5.25 4.06
N THR A 104 27.03 -6.52 3.91
CA THR A 104 27.24 -7.15 2.61
C THR A 104 25.90 -7.45 1.92
N ILE A 105 25.91 -7.76 0.61
CA ILE A 105 24.68 -8.24 -0.06
C ILE A 105 24.17 -9.50 0.65
N LYS A 106 25.07 -10.43 0.98
CA LYS A 106 24.72 -11.68 1.64
C LYS A 106 23.99 -11.43 2.96
N ASP A 107 24.51 -10.54 3.80
CA ASP A 107 23.88 -10.18 5.08
C ASP A 107 22.49 -9.55 4.88
N THR A 108 22.35 -8.74 3.82
CA THR A 108 21.09 -8.08 3.47
C THR A 108 20.05 -9.09 2.99
N LEU A 109 20.42 -10.03 2.13
CA LEU A 109 19.51 -11.06 1.63
C LEU A 109 19.07 -12.03 2.74
N ASN A 110 19.99 -12.38 3.64
CA ASN A 110 19.70 -13.21 4.81
C ASN A 110 18.75 -12.54 5.83
N CYS A 111 18.49 -11.23 5.73
CA CYS A 111 17.45 -10.57 6.54
C CYS A 111 16.02 -10.91 6.10
N TYR A 112 15.84 -11.34 4.84
CA TYR A 112 14.52 -11.57 4.23
C TYR A 112 14.30 -13.02 3.81
N VAL A 113 15.39 -13.74 3.55
CA VAL A 113 15.41 -15.14 3.13
C VAL A 113 16.20 -15.94 4.15
N ASN A 114 15.73 -17.13 4.51
CA ASN A 114 16.50 -18.00 5.38
C ASN A 114 17.74 -18.54 4.65
N GLU A 115 18.77 -18.92 5.40
CA GLU A 115 20.06 -19.34 4.83
C GLU A 115 19.93 -20.54 3.87
N LYS A 116 18.95 -21.43 4.09
CA LYS A 116 18.73 -22.59 3.20
C LYS A 116 18.16 -22.18 1.85
N ASP A 117 17.12 -21.35 1.86
CA ASP A 117 16.48 -20.85 0.63
C ASP A 117 17.44 -19.94 -0.14
N TYR A 118 18.29 -19.19 0.57
CA TYR A 118 19.35 -18.40 -0.02
C TYR A 118 20.32 -19.26 -0.84
N GLU A 119 20.85 -20.34 -0.25
CA GLU A 119 21.78 -21.24 -0.94
C GLU A 119 21.12 -21.93 -2.15
N ILE A 120 19.82 -22.27 -2.05
CA ILE A 120 19.07 -22.82 -3.19
C ILE A 120 18.99 -21.81 -4.34
N ILE A 121 18.64 -20.55 -4.04
CA ILE A 121 18.56 -19.47 -5.02
C ILE A 121 19.93 -19.22 -5.65
N LYS A 122 21.01 -19.20 -4.85
CA LYS A 122 22.38 -19.03 -5.30
C LYS A 122 22.77 -20.09 -6.35
N VAL A 123 22.53 -21.36 -6.03
CA VAL A 123 22.86 -22.48 -6.95
C VAL A 123 22.06 -22.37 -8.24
N HIS A 124 20.75 -22.11 -8.16
CA HIS A 124 19.92 -21.92 -9.36
C HIS A 124 20.36 -20.72 -10.21
N LEU A 125 20.75 -19.61 -9.57
CA LEU A 125 21.22 -18.43 -10.27
C LEU A 125 22.56 -18.69 -10.97
N GLN A 126 23.47 -19.42 -10.31
CA GLN A 126 24.74 -19.84 -10.90
C GLN A 126 24.53 -20.74 -12.12
N GLU A 127 23.65 -21.73 -12.02
CA GLU A 127 23.31 -22.64 -13.12
C GLU A 127 22.69 -21.87 -14.30
N LEU A 128 21.67 -21.05 -14.04
CA LEU A 128 20.98 -20.26 -15.07
C LEU A 128 21.94 -19.30 -15.80
N LEU A 129 22.79 -18.58 -15.06
CA LEU A 129 23.78 -17.68 -15.66
C LEU A 129 24.83 -18.44 -16.47
N SER A 130 25.29 -19.59 -15.97
CA SER A 130 26.28 -20.43 -16.66
C SER A 130 25.74 -20.96 -17.99
N GLU A 131 24.51 -21.47 -18.00
CA GLU A 131 23.82 -21.89 -19.22
C GLU A 131 23.62 -20.73 -20.20
N ARG A 132 23.11 -19.59 -19.72
CA ARG A 132 22.88 -18.39 -20.55
C ARG A 132 24.16 -17.88 -21.18
N MET A 133 25.26 -17.86 -20.43
CA MET A 133 26.56 -17.41 -20.93
C MET A 133 27.18 -18.43 -21.88
N ALA A 134 27.09 -19.73 -21.60
CA ALA A 134 27.56 -20.78 -22.51
C ALA A 134 26.81 -20.75 -23.85
N ALA A 135 25.50 -20.57 -23.80
CA ALA A 135 24.67 -20.40 -24.99
C ALA A 135 25.02 -19.11 -25.74
N GLY A 136 25.23 -18.01 -25.01
CA GLY A 136 25.68 -16.73 -25.59
C GLY A 136 27.02 -16.85 -26.30
N LEU A 137 28.01 -17.50 -25.67
CA LEU A 137 29.32 -17.75 -26.27
C LEU A 137 29.24 -18.70 -27.47
N SER A 138 28.38 -19.70 -27.43
CA SER A 138 28.13 -20.60 -28.57
C SER A 138 27.50 -19.90 -29.77
N GLY A 139 26.77 -18.79 -29.53
CA GLY A 139 26.20 -17.94 -30.57
C GLY A 139 27.20 -16.98 -31.21
N ILE A 140 28.35 -16.73 -30.58
CA ILE A 140 29.45 -15.96 -31.15
C ILE A 140 30.28 -16.90 -32.02
N ASP A 141 30.61 -16.50 -33.25
CA ASP A 141 31.54 -17.27 -34.10
C ASP A 141 32.99 -17.08 -33.65
N LEU A 142 33.30 -17.61 -32.46
CA LEU A 142 34.64 -17.62 -31.90
C LEU A 142 35.63 -18.34 -32.81
N GLY A 143 35.17 -19.32 -33.59
CA GLY A 143 35.99 -20.01 -34.59
C GLY A 143 36.48 -19.04 -35.68
N ALA A 144 35.59 -18.20 -36.21
CA ALA A 144 35.96 -17.17 -37.18
C ALA A 144 36.88 -16.09 -36.57
N ILE A 145 36.59 -15.64 -35.34
CA ILE A 145 37.43 -14.65 -34.63
C ILE A 145 38.85 -15.19 -34.41
N ILE A 146 38.98 -16.44 -33.95
CA ILE A 146 40.27 -17.09 -33.77
C ILE A 146 40.98 -17.25 -35.11
N THR A 147 40.25 -17.62 -36.17
CA THR A 147 40.84 -17.77 -37.51
C THR A 147 41.41 -16.46 -38.03
N SER A 148 40.70 -15.34 -37.83
CA SER A 148 41.20 -14.03 -38.28
C SER A 148 42.33 -13.51 -37.40
N GLU A 149 42.18 -13.56 -36.07
CA GLU A 149 43.17 -13.01 -35.14
C GLU A 149 44.46 -13.83 -35.08
N ALA A 150 44.36 -15.17 -35.07
CA ALA A 150 45.55 -16.02 -35.14
C ALA A 150 46.31 -15.80 -36.44
N GLY A 151 45.58 -15.64 -37.56
CA GLY A 151 46.18 -15.31 -38.85
C GLY A 151 46.91 -13.96 -38.84
N ALA A 152 46.27 -12.92 -38.28
CA ALA A 152 46.87 -11.60 -38.13
C ALA A 152 48.12 -11.63 -37.23
N ALA A 153 48.07 -12.33 -36.09
CA ALA A 153 49.18 -12.45 -35.15
C ALA A 153 50.39 -13.17 -35.74
N VAL A 154 50.17 -14.28 -36.48
CA VAL A 154 51.23 -15.02 -37.16
C VAL A 154 51.86 -14.18 -38.26
N LYS A 155 51.05 -13.49 -39.07
CA LYS A 155 51.53 -12.61 -40.15
C LYS A 155 52.33 -11.42 -39.59
N GLY A 156 51.88 -10.83 -38.49
CA GLY A 156 52.55 -9.72 -37.81
C GLY A 156 53.89 -10.10 -37.18
N LYS A 157 53.99 -11.27 -36.52
CA LYS A 157 55.26 -11.74 -35.91
C LYS A 157 56.31 -12.17 -36.93
N LEU A 158 55.89 -12.62 -38.11
CA LEU A 158 56.80 -13.07 -39.17
C LEU A 158 57.12 -11.97 -40.17
N GLN A 159 56.42 -10.84 -40.11
CA GLN A 159 56.65 -9.69 -40.97
C GLN A 159 58.12 -9.22 -40.84
N GLY A 160 58.82 -9.13 -41.98
CA GLY A 160 60.24 -8.76 -42.02
C GLY A 160 61.24 -9.92 -41.80
N THR A 161 60.76 -11.15 -41.55
CA THR A 161 61.61 -12.35 -41.49
C THR A 161 61.66 -13.06 -42.84
N MET A 162 62.68 -13.90 -43.09
CA MET A 162 62.76 -14.71 -44.32
C MET A 162 61.57 -15.66 -44.50
N PHE A 163 60.85 -15.97 -43.41
CA PHE A 163 59.69 -16.87 -43.41
C PHE A 163 58.39 -16.20 -43.84
N ALA A 164 58.34 -14.86 -43.93
CA ALA A 164 57.17 -14.12 -44.38
C ALA A 164 56.71 -14.52 -45.79
N MET A 165 57.65 -14.87 -46.67
CA MET A 165 57.36 -15.32 -48.04
C MET A 165 56.81 -16.75 -48.10
N MET A 166 57.07 -17.55 -47.06
CA MET A 166 56.62 -18.95 -46.98
C MET A 166 55.23 -19.06 -46.36
N ILE A 167 54.84 -18.10 -45.50
CA ILE A 167 53.53 -18.08 -44.83
C ILE A 167 52.57 -17.24 -45.67
N ASN A 168 51.75 -17.92 -46.46
CA ASN A 168 50.67 -17.32 -47.22
C ASN A 168 49.33 -17.47 -46.49
N ASP A 169 48.32 -16.72 -46.94
CA ASP A 169 46.99 -16.72 -46.31
C ASP A 169 46.33 -18.12 -46.38
N SER A 170 46.68 -18.97 -47.35
CA SER A 170 46.17 -20.35 -47.44
C SER A 170 46.74 -21.30 -46.37
N LEU A 171 48.03 -21.16 -46.02
CA LEU A 171 48.65 -21.96 -44.95
C LEU A 171 48.12 -21.53 -43.58
N ILE A 172 47.95 -20.22 -43.39
CA ILE A 172 47.31 -19.66 -42.20
C ILE A 172 45.90 -20.23 -42.06
N ALA A 173 45.08 -20.20 -43.11
CA ALA A 173 43.73 -20.75 -43.09
C ALA A 173 43.74 -22.26 -42.77
N SER A 174 44.64 -23.03 -43.39
CA SER A 174 44.73 -24.49 -43.19
C SER A 174 45.07 -24.91 -41.75
N LEU A 175 45.75 -24.04 -41.00
CA LEU A 175 46.10 -24.29 -39.60
C LEU A 175 45.07 -23.68 -38.64
N ALA A 176 44.56 -22.50 -38.94
CA ALA A 176 43.68 -21.76 -38.05
C ALA A 176 42.23 -22.26 -38.09
N GLN A 177 41.75 -22.73 -39.25
CA GLN A 177 40.38 -23.22 -39.40
C GLN A 177 40.10 -24.48 -38.55
N PRO A 178 40.93 -25.55 -38.54
CA PRO A 178 40.72 -26.70 -37.67
C PRO A 178 40.76 -26.34 -36.17
N ILE A 179 41.58 -25.35 -35.79
CA ILE A 179 41.65 -24.85 -34.41
C ILE A 179 40.34 -24.14 -34.06
N GLY A 180 39.85 -23.26 -34.94
CA GLY A 180 38.57 -22.58 -34.75
C GLY A 180 37.39 -23.53 -34.62
N GLU A 181 37.34 -24.57 -35.47
CA GLU A 181 36.33 -25.63 -35.40
C GLU A 181 36.42 -26.43 -34.08
N LYS A 182 37.62 -26.79 -33.64
CA LYS A 182 37.83 -27.50 -32.37
C LYS A 182 37.44 -26.65 -31.15
N VAL A 183 37.74 -25.36 -31.15
CA VAL A 183 37.33 -24.45 -30.07
C VAL A 183 35.81 -24.29 -30.05
N LYS A 184 35.18 -24.17 -31.22
CA LYS A 184 33.72 -24.13 -31.34
C LYS A 184 33.06 -25.39 -30.76
N GLU A 185 33.55 -26.57 -31.14
CA GLU A 185 33.08 -27.86 -30.60
C GLU A 185 33.29 -27.96 -29.09
N TYR A 186 34.44 -27.50 -28.59
CA TYR A 186 34.76 -27.53 -27.16
C TYR A 186 33.80 -26.65 -26.34
N ILE A 187 33.50 -25.44 -26.80
CA ILE A 187 32.56 -24.52 -26.14
C ILE A 187 31.12 -25.08 -26.20
N GLN A 188 30.72 -25.70 -27.31
CA GLN A 188 29.39 -26.30 -27.43
C GLN A 188 29.18 -27.45 -26.44
N ASN A 189 30.21 -28.27 -26.22
CA ASN A 189 30.09 -29.48 -25.38
C ASN A 189 30.45 -29.24 -23.91
N HIS A 190 31.33 -28.28 -23.60
CA HIS A 190 31.87 -28.07 -22.25
C HIS A 190 31.75 -26.61 -21.78
N GLY A 191 31.07 -25.74 -22.52
CA GLY A 191 30.98 -24.31 -22.20
C GLY A 191 30.41 -24.03 -20.82
N VAL A 192 29.41 -24.80 -20.38
CA VAL A 192 28.83 -24.67 -19.04
C VAL A 192 29.85 -25.02 -17.96
N GLU A 193 30.59 -26.12 -18.13
CA GLU A 193 31.61 -26.58 -17.16
C GLU A 193 32.74 -25.57 -16.98
N ILE A 194 33.12 -24.85 -18.05
CA ILE A 194 34.17 -23.82 -18.02
C ILE A 194 33.67 -22.54 -17.35
N ILE A 195 32.42 -22.15 -17.60
CA ILE A 195 31.85 -20.88 -17.12
C ILE A 195 31.38 -20.99 -15.68
N GLN A 196 30.86 -22.14 -15.27
CA GLN A 196 30.30 -22.36 -13.94
C GLN A 196 31.23 -21.93 -12.79
N PRO A 197 32.53 -22.28 -12.75
CA PRO A 197 33.43 -21.84 -11.68
C PRO A 197 33.68 -20.32 -11.72
N VAL A 198 33.74 -19.72 -12.92
CA VAL A 198 33.92 -18.27 -13.09
C VAL A 198 32.71 -17.52 -12.54
N ILE A 199 31.50 -17.99 -12.86
CA ILE A 199 30.25 -17.39 -12.37
C ILE A 199 30.08 -17.60 -10.87
N GLY A 200 30.44 -18.78 -10.36
CA GLY A 200 30.43 -19.04 -8.92
C GLY A 200 31.31 -18.06 -8.15
N GLN A 201 32.55 -17.84 -8.62
CA GLN A 201 33.46 -16.88 -8.02
C GLN A 201 32.92 -15.44 -8.11
N GLU A 202 32.34 -15.06 -9.24
CA GLU A 202 31.79 -13.71 -9.41
C GLU A 202 30.58 -13.45 -8.53
N ILE A 203 29.71 -14.45 -8.35
CA ILE A 203 28.60 -14.39 -7.39
C ILE A 203 29.16 -14.23 -5.98
N GLU A 204 30.16 -15.01 -5.57
CA GLU A 204 30.78 -14.86 -4.24
C GLU A 204 31.45 -13.49 -4.03
N ASN A 205 32.07 -12.93 -5.08
CA ASN A 205 32.64 -11.59 -5.00
C ASN A 205 31.54 -10.56 -4.73
N LEU A 206 30.44 -10.63 -5.49
CA LEU A 206 29.28 -9.76 -5.30
C LEU A 206 28.65 -9.95 -3.92
N GLU A 207 28.52 -11.18 -3.44
CA GLU A 207 27.96 -11.48 -2.12
C GLU A 207 28.66 -10.73 -0.99
N ASN A 208 29.99 -10.62 -1.08
CA ASN A 208 30.85 -9.99 -0.09
C ASN A 208 31.04 -8.49 -0.32
N GLU A 209 30.55 -7.95 -1.44
CA GLU A 209 30.53 -6.50 -1.64
C GLU A 209 29.52 -5.84 -0.71
N THR A 210 29.86 -4.63 -0.27
CA THR A 210 28.93 -3.80 0.48
C THR A 210 27.85 -3.26 -0.46
N VAL A 211 26.62 -3.17 0.04
CA VAL A 211 25.50 -2.59 -0.73
C VAL A 211 25.84 -1.18 -1.22
N ASN A 212 26.62 -0.42 -0.43
CA ASN A 212 27.07 0.92 -0.78
C ASN A 212 28.05 0.94 -1.98
N SER A 213 28.99 -0.02 -2.04
CA SER A 213 29.91 -0.15 -3.17
C SER A 213 29.16 -0.33 -4.49
N ILE A 214 28.13 -1.18 -4.49
CA ILE A 214 27.32 -1.48 -5.66
C ILE A 214 26.45 -0.29 -6.05
N LEU A 215 25.85 0.38 -5.06
CA LEU A 215 25.04 1.58 -5.29
C LEU A 215 25.86 2.77 -5.81
N ASN A 216 27.16 2.83 -5.50
CA ASN A 216 28.06 3.86 -6.03
C ASN A 216 28.65 3.48 -7.41
N ASN A 217 28.96 2.20 -7.62
CA ASN A 217 29.53 1.70 -8.89
C ASN A 217 28.49 1.70 -10.01
N ILE A 218 27.24 1.41 -9.69
CA ILE A 218 26.13 1.62 -10.62
C ILE A 218 25.71 3.08 -10.46
N SER A 219 25.58 3.83 -11.56
CA SER A 219 25.09 5.23 -11.53
C SER A 219 23.59 5.33 -11.20
N PHE A 220 23.16 4.68 -10.11
CA PHE A 220 21.83 4.77 -9.51
C PHE A 220 21.72 6.13 -8.82
N ASN A 221 21.45 7.16 -9.61
CA ASN A 221 20.97 8.42 -9.09
C ASN A 221 19.68 8.13 -8.29
N GLU A 222 19.54 8.75 -7.11
CA GLU A 222 18.37 8.67 -6.24
C GLU A 222 17.05 8.79 -7.02
N ASN A 223 17.03 9.64 -8.05
CA ASN A 223 15.86 9.81 -8.93
C ASN A 223 15.49 8.54 -9.70
N LYS A 224 16.45 7.75 -10.18
CA LYS A 224 16.18 6.48 -10.88
C LYS A 224 15.62 5.43 -9.92
N ILE A 225 16.11 5.38 -8.68
CA ILE A 225 15.55 4.49 -7.65
C ILE A 225 14.11 4.90 -7.36
N LYS A 226 13.86 6.20 -7.22
CA LYS A 226 12.50 6.72 -6.99
C LYS A 226 11.56 6.35 -8.13
N GLU A 227 11.99 6.49 -9.38
CA GLU A 227 11.20 6.07 -10.54
C GLU A 227 10.94 4.56 -10.57
N PHE A 228 11.97 3.76 -10.30
CA PHE A 228 11.85 2.30 -10.30
C PHE A 228 10.90 1.81 -9.21
N VAL A 229 11.10 2.27 -7.97
CA VAL A 229 10.23 1.96 -6.83
C VAL A 229 8.81 2.47 -7.09
N GLY A 230 8.65 3.67 -7.62
CA GLY A 230 7.35 4.24 -7.97
C GLY A 230 6.60 3.42 -9.02
N ARG A 231 7.29 2.88 -10.02
CA ARG A 231 6.71 1.97 -11.02
C ARG A 231 6.27 0.65 -10.40
N ILE A 232 7.14 0.00 -9.62
CA ILE A 232 6.80 -1.25 -8.92
C ILE A 232 5.60 -1.04 -8.00
N TYR A 233 5.59 0.06 -7.23
CA TYR A 233 4.48 0.39 -6.34
C TYR A 233 3.17 0.55 -7.12
N THR A 234 3.18 1.34 -8.19
CA THR A 234 1.98 1.59 -9.01
C THR A 234 1.45 0.28 -9.59
N GLU A 235 2.33 -0.55 -10.16
CA GLU A 235 1.94 -1.83 -10.75
C GLU A 235 1.44 -2.84 -9.70
N CYS A 236 2.06 -2.85 -8.51
CA CYS A 236 1.64 -3.68 -7.39
C CYS A 236 0.24 -3.31 -6.91
N ILE A 237 -0.03 -2.02 -6.70
CA ILE A 237 -1.35 -1.52 -6.30
C ILE A 237 -2.38 -1.75 -7.41
N ASP A 238 -2.04 -1.54 -8.68
CA ASP A 238 -2.98 -1.80 -9.78
C ASP A 238 -3.41 -3.27 -9.85
N ARG A 239 -2.48 -4.20 -9.64
CA ARG A 239 -2.78 -5.64 -9.66
C ARG A 239 -3.43 -6.15 -8.38
N SER A 240 -3.12 -5.55 -7.23
CA SER A 240 -3.48 -6.10 -5.92
C SER A 240 -4.58 -5.32 -5.19
N SER A 241 -4.94 -4.11 -5.66
CA SER A 241 -5.92 -3.23 -5.01
C SER A 241 -7.26 -3.92 -4.77
N ASP A 242 -7.80 -4.63 -5.77
CA ASP A 242 -9.06 -5.35 -5.62
C ASP A 242 -9.02 -6.40 -4.50
N ALA A 243 -7.89 -7.10 -4.36
CA ALA A 243 -7.71 -8.11 -3.32
C ALA A 243 -7.55 -7.46 -1.94
N ILE A 244 -6.78 -6.38 -1.85
CA ILE A 244 -6.55 -5.63 -0.61
C ILE A 244 -7.87 -5.00 -0.14
N ILE A 245 -8.59 -4.32 -1.03
CA ILE A 245 -9.82 -3.61 -0.71
C ILE A 245 -10.92 -4.56 -0.26
N LYS A 246 -11.04 -5.76 -0.88
CA LYS A 246 -12.00 -6.78 -0.44
C LYS A 246 -11.76 -7.28 0.99
N GLN A 247 -10.53 -7.20 1.49
CA GLN A 247 -10.21 -7.60 2.87
C GLN A 247 -10.45 -6.48 3.88
N ILE A 248 -10.60 -5.22 3.43
CA ILE A 248 -10.87 -4.08 4.30
C ILE A 248 -12.38 -3.93 4.48
N ASP A 249 -12.91 -4.47 5.58
CA ASP A 249 -14.32 -4.29 5.96
C ASP A 249 -14.55 -2.94 6.68
N ILE A 250 -14.73 -1.88 5.90
CA ILE A 250 -15.01 -0.53 6.42
C ILE A 250 -16.34 -0.50 7.17
N VAL A 251 -17.36 -1.21 6.67
CA VAL A 251 -18.68 -1.30 7.32
C VAL A 251 -18.51 -1.86 8.72
N GLY A 252 -17.78 -2.96 8.86
CA GLY A 252 -17.45 -3.59 10.12
C GLY A 252 -16.68 -2.67 11.05
N ILE A 253 -15.64 -1.98 10.56
CA ILE A 253 -14.85 -1.04 11.35
C ILE A 253 -15.72 0.09 11.91
N VAL A 254 -16.52 0.75 11.07
CA VAL A 254 -17.40 1.85 11.50
C VAL A 254 -18.48 1.33 12.45
N ARG A 255 -19.11 0.20 12.14
CA ARG A 255 -20.13 -0.42 12.98
C ARG A 255 -19.59 -0.76 14.37
N ASN A 256 -18.44 -1.42 14.44
CA ASN A 256 -17.81 -1.79 15.70
C ASN A 256 -17.43 -0.54 16.50
N LYS A 257 -16.86 0.46 15.83
CA LYS A 257 -16.51 1.73 16.49
C LYS A 257 -17.74 2.41 17.12
N ILE A 258 -18.88 2.48 16.43
CA ILE A 258 -20.12 3.06 16.97
C ILE A 258 -20.71 2.17 18.08
N GLN A 259 -20.60 0.85 17.96
CA GLN A 259 -21.05 -0.08 19.00
C GLN A 259 -20.22 0.05 20.29
N ASP A 260 -18.93 0.34 20.18
CA ASP A 260 -18.02 0.49 21.30
C ASP A 260 -18.08 1.87 21.96
N MET A 261 -18.55 2.90 21.25
CA MET A 261 -18.78 4.24 21.83
C MET A 261 -19.71 4.15 23.04
N ASP A 262 -19.44 4.88 24.11
CA ASP A 262 -20.38 4.91 25.23
C ASP A 262 -21.68 5.66 24.83
N VAL A 263 -22.74 5.52 25.65
CA VAL A 263 -24.03 6.16 25.34
C VAL A 263 -23.91 7.69 25.36
N ILE A 264 -22.96 8.23 26.12
CA ILE A 264 -22.74 9.68 26.29
C ILE A 264 -22.07 10.28 25.06
N GLU A 265 -21.09 9.59 24.47
CA GLU A 265 -20.44 9.96 23.22
C GLU A 265 -21.44 9.91 22.06
N LEU A 266 -22.30 8.90 22.01
CA LEU A 266 -23.39 8.85 21.02
C LEU A 266 -24.36 10.02 21.20
N GLU A 267 -24.75 10.35 22.44
CA GLU A 267 -25.58 11.53 22.74
C GLU A 267 -24.89 12.81 22.24
N LYS A 268 -23.60 13.00 22.51
CA LYS A 268 -22.83 14.16 22.02
C LYS A 268 -22.78 14.23 20.50
N LEU A 269 -22.57 13.10 19.82
CA LEU A 269 -22.54 13.02 18.36
C LEU A 269 -23.89 13.39 17.74
N VAL A 270 -24.99 12.89 18.29
CA VAL A 270 -26.33 13.21 17.80
C VAL A 270 -26.67 14.68 18.08
N LEU A 271 -26.37 15.18 19.27
CA LEU A 271 -26.63 16.57 19.64
C LEU A 271 -25.77 17.57 18.84
N SER A 272 -24.54 17.22 18.45
CA SER A 272 -23.71 18.12 17.64
C SER A 272 -24.34 18.45 16.29
N VAL A 273 -25.17 17.55 15.76
CA VAL A 273 -25.89 17.74 14.49
C VAL A 273 -27.32 18.27 14.72
N MET A 274 -28.03 17.74 15.73
CA MET A 274 -29.48 17.97 15.89
C MET A 274 -29.88 19.08 16.87
N LYS A 275 -28.94 19.67 17.63
CA LYS A 275 -29.27 20.61 18.71
C LYS A 275 -30.21 21.74 18.27
N ASN A 276 -29.88 22.42 17.17
CA ASN A 276 -30.67 23.55 16.68
C ASN A 276 -32.08 23.13 16.24
N GLU A 277 -32.21 21.94 15.65
CA GLU A 277 -33.52 21.40 15.24
C GLU A 277 -34.39 21.06 16.46
N LEU A 278 -33.80 20.44 17.48
CA LEU A 278 -34.50 20.14 18.73
C LEU A 278 -34.92 21.41 19.48
N ASP A 279 -34.06 22.43 19.52
CA ASP A 279 -34.36 23.73 20.11
C ASP A 279 -35.51 24.44 19.35
N SER A 280 -35.54 24.34 18.02
CA SER A 280 -36.65 24.80 17.19
C SER A 280 -37.97 24.12 17.54
N VAL A 281 -37.97 22.81 17.74
CA VAL A 281 -39.18 22.07 18.16
C VAL A 281 -39.63 22.55 19.55
N ILE A 282 -38.72 22.79 20.50
CA ILE A 282 -39.04 23.34 21.83
C ILE A 282 -39.69 24.72 21.71
N ASN A 283 -39.13 25.61 20.87
CA ASN A 283 -39.67 26.95 20.64
C ASN A 283 -41.04 26.93 19.95
N LEU A 284 -41.25 26.00 19.00
CA LEU A 284 -42.56 25.78 18.38
C LEU A 284 -43.60 25.33 19.41
N GLY A 285 -43.22 24.47 20.36
CA GLY A 285 -44.09 24.08 21.48
C GLY A 285 -44.53 25.29 22.32
N ALA A 286 -43.63 26.21 22.60
CA ALA A 286 -43.94 27.46 23.27
C ALA A 286 -44.89 28.35 22.44
N GLY A 287 -44.62 28.50 21.15
CA GLY A 287 -45.45 29.28 20.23
C GLY A 287 -46.86 28.72 20.09
N LEU A 288 -47.01 27.40 19.96
CA LEU A 288 -48.32 26.73 19.92
C LEU A 288 -49.06 26.87 21.24
N GLY A 289 -48.37 26.71 22.37
CA GLY A 289 -48.95 26.94 23.70
C GLY A 289 -49.47 28.37 23.89
N PHE A 290 -48.74 29.35 23.36
CA PHE A 290 -49.17 30.75 23.33
C PHE A 290 -50.43 30.95 22.50
N ILE A 291 -50.48 30.38 21.29
CA ILE A 291 -51.64 30.47 20.39
C ILE A 291 -52.87 29.81 21.02
N ILE A 292 -52.72 28.62 21.61
CA ILE A 292 -53.83 27.93 22.30
C ILE A 292 -54.34 28.77 23.47
N GLY A 293 -53.43 29.36 24.26
CA GLY A 293 -53.82 30.24 25.36
C GLY A 293 -54.50 31.54 24.88
N LEU A 294 -54.17 32.05 23.68
CA LEU A 294 -54.90 33.17 23.07
C LEU A 294 -56.30 32.76 22.60
N LEU A 295 -56.44 31.58 22.01
CA LEU A 295 -57.75 31.07 21.58
C LEU A 295 -58.70 30.86 22.77
N ASN A 296 -58.17 30.42 23.90
CA ASN A 296 -58.93 30.25 25.15
C ASN A 296 -59.39 31.59 25.80
N LEU A 297 -59.01 32.74 25.22
CA LEU A 297 -59.56 34.05 25.60
C LEU A 297 -60.74 34.46 24.73
N ILE A 298 -60.85 33.89 23.54
CA ILE A 298 -61.87 34.22 22.53
C ILE A 298 -63.10 33.31 22.68
N PHE A 299 -62.89 32.06 23.08
CA PHE A 299 -63.91 31.06 23.41
C PHE A 299 -64.12 30.96 24.92
#